data_AF-A0A7G8EVY8-F1
#
_entry.id   AF-A0A7G8EVY8-F1
#
_cell.length_a   1.000
_cell.length_b   1.000
_cell.length_c   1.000
_cell.angle_alpha   90.00
_cell.angle_beta   90.00
_cell.angle_gamma   90.00
#
_symmetry.space_group_name_H-M   'P 1'
#
loop_
_entity.id
_entity.type
_entity.pdbx_description
1 polymer ?
#
loop_
_entity_poly.entity_id
_entity_poly.type
_entity_poly.pdbx_seq_one_letter_code
_entity_poly.pdbx_strand_id
1 'polypeptide(L)'
;MSTAATVASLTGGFSSSTTSETEALLSALLEGDHSASRFPQHSTDQAGEQEPNQATAVAPDDTTIDPLLRVALLSQQPIRVVQPQGLSTCSTMAGEPVAPASLKSLLTAVSRTRVRCGTPEGTVKVNGRTYQGIIHLFNRGQGWIAVNEINMERYVSSVVGAEMPSAWNEEALKAQAVAARSYGLVHLIRPASSDWNLGDTTRWQAYAGQASSTAQTRKATEATRGLVLSHQGGLVESLYAATQAIVDEAHSHLGASMSQHGAQKLAQQGLTYNQILDRYYNGATLARIRRDG
;
A
#
# COMPACT_ATOMS: atom_id res chain seq x y z
N MET A 1 -6.63 32.25 -52.20
CA MET A 1 -5.78 33.05 -51.30
C MET A 1 -5.80 32.37 -49.95
N SER A 2 -4.68 31.75 -49.59
CA SER A 2 -4.46 31.02 -48.34
C SER A 2 -3.95 32.01 -47.29
N THR A 3 -4.56 32.06 -46.11
CA THR A 3 -4.04 32.81 -44.96
C THR A 3 -3.99 31.87 -43.77
N ALA A 4 -2.78 31.41 -43.49
CA ALA A 4 -2.39 30.69 -42.30
C ALA A 4 -2.35 31.64 -41.09
N ALA A 5 -2.86 31.18 -39.95
CA ALA A 5 -2.68 31.83 -38.65
C ALA A 5 -1.66 31.03 -37.83
N THR A 6 -0.56 31.71 -37.51
CA THR A 6 0.58 31.24 -36.72
C THR A 6 0.18 30.98 -35.27
N VAL A 7 0.43 29.76 -34.77
CA VAL A 7 0.33 29.44 -33.34
C VAL A 7 1.71 29.60 -32.72
N ALA A 8 1.82 30.48 -31.73
CA ALA A 8 3.03 30.67 -30.93
C ALA A 8 3.16 29.51 -29.93
N SER A 9 4.23 28.73 -30.08
CA SER A 9 4.67 27.72 -29.11
C SER A 9 5.19 28.39 -27.85
N LEU A 10 4.48 28.26 -26.73
CA LEU A 10 5.02 28.50 -25.39
C LEU A 10 5.59 27.18 -24.87
N THR A 11 6.85 26.94 -25.19
CA THR A 11 7.69 25.92 -24.54
C THR A 11 8.03 26.40 -23.13
N GLY A 12 7.16 26.08 -22.17
CA GLY A 12 7.47 26.14 -20.73
C GLY A 12 7.80 24.74 -20.24
N GLY A 13 9.02 24.28 -20.53
CA GLY A 13 9.54 23.03 -20.00
C GLY A 13 9.70 23.11 -18.48
N PHE A 14 9.16 22.14 -17.75
CA PHE A 14 9.51 21.90 -16.36
C PHE A 14 10.00 20.46 -16.21
N SER A 15 11.33 20.39 -16.08
CA SER A 15 12.18 19.41 -15.39
C SER A 15 11.73 17.95 -15.31
N SER A 16 12.55 17.11 -15.93
CA SER A 16 12.58 15.64 -16.00
C SER A 16 12.88 14.92 -14.66
N SER A 17 12.45 15.44 -13.51
CA SER A 17 12.90 14.90 -12.21
C SER A 17 12.07 13.73 -11.67
N THR A 18 10.83 13.53 -12.13
CA THR A 18 9.94 12.48 -11.58
C THR A 18 10.25 11.10 -12.14
N THR A 19 10.63 10.99 -13.42
CA THR A 19 11.10 9.73 -14.03
C THR A 19 12.42 9.27 -13.44
N SER A 20 13.32 10.19 -13.10
CA SER A 20 14.62 9.86 -12.50
C SER A 20 14.49 9.25 -11.10
N GLU A 21 13.57 9.73 -10.26
CA GLU A 21 13.38 9.18 -8.91
C GLU A 21 12.64 7.84 -8.93
N THR A 22 11.69 7.65 -9.87
CA THR A 22 11.02 6.34 -10.05
C THR A 22 11.94 5.32 -10.69
N GLU A 23 12.77 5.68 -11.67
CA GLU A 23 13.78 4.79 -12.25
C GLU A 23 14.92 4.50 -11.27
N ALA A 24 15.31 5.47 -10.43
CA ALA A 24 16.28 5.23 -9.35
C ALA A 24 15.70 4.32 -8.27
N LEU A 25 14.42 4.48 -7.91
CA LEU A 25 13.73 3.55 -7.01
C LEU A 25 13.59 2.17 -7.67
N LEU A 26 13.31 2.10 -8.97
CA LEU A 26 13.15 0.85 -9.70
C LEU A 26 14.49 0.09 -9.82
N SER A 27 15.57 0.81 -10.15
CA SER A 27 16.92 0.24 -10.23
C SER A 27 17.41 -0.15 -8.83
N ALA A 28 17.19 0.71 -7.83
CA ALA A 28 17.56 0.44 -6.43
C ALA A 28 16.72 -0.65 -5.73
N LEU A 29 15.59 -1.06 -6.33
CA LEU A 29 14.76 -2.16 -5.84
C LEU A 29 14.99 -3.47 -6.61
N LEU A 30 15.65 -3.41 -7.77
CA LEU A 30 15.81 -4.54 -8.69
C LEU A 30 17.26 -4.98 -8.92
N GLU A 31 18.26 -4.18 -8.53
CA GLU A 31 19.68 -4.53 -8.67
C GLU A 31 20.30 -4.96 -7.33
N GLY A 32 19.95 -6.15 -6.83
CA GLY A 32 20.50 -6.64 -5.56
C GLY A 32 20.34 -8.14 -5.32
N ASP A 33 21.32 -8.91 -5.83
CA ASP A 33 21.71 -10.29 -5.50
C ASP A 33 20.64 -11.41 -5.66
N HIS A 34 20.95 -12.38 -6.54
CA HIS A 34 20.11 -13.55 -6.87
C HIS A 34 20.05 -14.60 -5.74
N SER A 35 19.80 -14.18 -4.51
CA SER A 35 19.42 -15.06 -3.40
C SER A 35 17.89 -15.15 -3.30
N ALA A 36 17.22 -15.45 -4.41
CA ALA A 36 15.85 -15.95 -4.36
C ALA A 36 15.88 -17.32 -3.69
N SER A 37 15.56 -17.38 -2.40
CA SER A 37 15.35 -18.66 -1.72
C SER A 37 14.07 -19.27 -2.31
N ARG A 38 14.26 -20.29 -3.17
CA ARG A 38 13.19 -21.21 -3.56
C ARG A 38 12.55 -21.73 -2.28
N PHE A 39 11.21 -21.82 -2.25
CA PHE A 39 10.51 -22.46 -1.15
C PHE A 39 11.15 -23.82 -0.85
N PRO A 40 11.50 -24.13 0.42
CA PRO A 40 12.08 -25.43 0.76
C PRO A 40 11.11 -26.55 0.34
N GLN A 41 11.49 -27.33 -0.67
CA GLN A 41 10.78 -28.54 -1.04
C GLN A 41 11.22 -29.66 -0.09
N HIS A 42 10.28 -30.23 0.67
CA HIS A 42 10.54 -31.50 1.34
C HIS A 42 10.25 -32.63 0.36
N SER A 43 11.31 -33.27 -0.14
CA SER A 43 11.23 -34.57 -0.78
C SER A 43 10.87 -35.62 0.27
N THR A 44 9.81 -36.38 0.01
CA THR A 44 9.48 -37.60 0.74
C THR A 44 10.53 -38.66 0.45
N ASP A 45 11.38 -38.98 1.42
CA ASP A 45 11.60 -40.37 1.87
C ASP A 45 12.63 -40.45 3.01
N GLN A 46 12.31 -41.35 3.94
CA GLN A 46 13.08 -41.91 5.05
C GLN A 46 13.02 -41.22 6.42
N ALA A 47 12.63 -42.06 7.38
CA ALA A 47 12.32 -41.77 8.77
C ALA A 47 13.57 -41.46 9.60
N GLY A 48 13.48 -40.37 10.36
CA GLY A 48 14.33 -40.05 11.49
C GLY A 48 13.66 -38.92 12.26
N GLU A 49 13.32 -39.15 13.53
CA GLU A 49 12.76 -38.13 14.42
C GLU A 49 13.72 -36.94 14.52
N GLN A 50 13.35 -35.83 13.88
CA GLN A 50 13.93 -34.51 14.09
C GLN A 50 12.78 -33.53 14.37
N GLU A 51 12.94 -32.79 15.47
CA GLU A 51 12.04 -31.73 15.93
C GLU A 51 11.61 -30.77 14.80
N PRO A 52 10.41 -30.18 14.86
CA PRO A 52 9.90 -29.32 13.80
C PRO A 52 10.82 -28.10 13.62
N ASN A 53 11.59 -28.13 12.53
CA ASN A 53 12.50 -27.08 12.12
C ASN A 53 11.70 -25.81 11.82
N GLN A 54 11.74 -24.87 12.77
CA GLN A 54 11.13 -23.55 12.64
C GLN A 54 11.72 -22.87 11.40
N ALA A 55 10.88 -22.57 10.41
CA ALA A 55 11.26 -21.69 9.31
C ALA A 55 11.82 -20.40 9.91
N THR A 56 13.12 -20.18 9.74
CA THR A 56 13.84 -19.08 10.35
C THR A 56 13.23 -17.79 9.81
N ALA A 57 12.50 -17.08 10.68
CA ALA A 57 12.02 -15.75 10.39
C ALA A 57 13.26 -14.91 10.04
N VAL A 58 13.36 -14.46 8.80
CA VAL A 58 14.38 -13.50 8.39
C VAL A 58 14.09 -12.22 9.19
N ALA A 59 14.90 -11.96 10.21
CA ALA A 59 14.76 -10.79 11.08
C ALA A 59 14.77 -9.51 10.24
N PRO A 60 14.01 -8.47 10.62
CA PRO A 60 14.09 -7.18 9.97
C PRO A 60 15.52 -6.64 10.11
N ASP A 61 16.22 -6.55 8.99
CA ASP A 61 17.54 -5.91 8.86
C ASP A 61 17.35 -4.39 8.72
N ASP A 62 18.31 -3.61 9.23
CA ASP A 62 18.34 -2.13 9.27
C ASP A 62 18.31 -1.49 7.86
N THR A 63 18.42 -2.33 6.82
CA THR A 63 18.38 -1.97 5.39
C THR A 63 16.96 -1.98 4.79
N THR A 64 15.94 -2.42 5.53
CA THR A 64 14.55 -2.55 5.01
C THR A 64 13.89 -1.17 4.83
N ILE A 65 13.51 -0.82 3.59
CA ILE A 65 12.85 0.46 3.29
C ILE A 65 11.36 0.41 3.69
N ASP A 66 10.86 1.52 4.26
CA ASP A 66 9.43 1.77 4.50
C ASP A 66 8.96 3.01 3.73
N PRO A 67 8.70 2.89 2.41
CA PRO A 67 8.42 4.04 1.56
C PRO A 67 7.08 4.70 1.88
N LEU A 68 6.95 5.99 1.54
CA LEU A 68 5.68 6.70 1.66
C LEU A 68 4.75 6.34 0.50
N LEU A 69 3.49 6.08 0.83
CA LEU A 69 2.41 5.79 -0.10
C LEU A 69 1.34 6.88 0.00
N ARG A 70 0.81 7.32 -1.14
CA ARG A 70 -0.26 8.32 -1.23
C ARG A 70 -1.58 7.64 -1.63
N VAL A 71 -2.50 7.54 -0.68
CA VAL A 71 -3.80 6.88 -0.84
C VAL A 71 -4.91 7.91 -0.97
N ALA A 72 -5.57 7.97 -2.12
CA ALA A 72 -6.76 8.81 -2.31
C ALA A 72 -7.95 8.26 -1.51
N LEU A 73 -8.53 9.10 -0.65
CA LEU A 73 -9.67 8.78 0.21
C LEU A 73 -10.99 8.93 -0.57
N LEU A 74 -11.13 8.17 -1.65
CA LEU A 74 -12.28 8.19 -2.55
C LEU A 74 -13.56 7.73 -1.84
N SER A 75 -13.45 6.79 -0.90
CA SER A 75 -14.55 6.31 -0.06
C SER A 75 -15.11 7.41 0.87
N GLN A 76 -14.34 8.48 1.09
CA GLN A 76 -14.73 9.59 1.94
C GLN A 76 -15.36 10.74 1.17
N GLN A 77 -15.56 10.64 -0.15
CA GLN A 77 -16.16 11.74 -0.91
C GLN A 77 -17.67 11.88 -0.65
N PRO A 78 -18.22 13.12 -0.61
CA PRO A 78 -17.49 14.39 -0.66
C PRO A 78 -16.79 14.71 0.67
N ILE A 79 -15.62 15.36 0.62
CA ILE A 79 -14.90 15.80 1.84
C ILE A 79 -15.65 16.96 2.49
N ARG A 80 -16.20 16.75 3.69
CA ARG A 80 -17.00 17.74 4.43
C ARG A 80 -16.26 18.32 5.62
N VAL A 81 -15.48 17.49 6.30
CA VAL A 81 -14.79 17.86 7.55
C VAL A 81 -13.39 17.27 7.55
N VAL A 82 -12.40 18.10 7.87
CA VAL A 82 -11.02 17.69 8.12
C VAL A 82 -10.57 18.34 9.42
N GLN A 83 -10.07 17.53 10.36
CA GLN A 83 -9.72 17.95 11.72
C GLN A 83 -8.36 17.36 12.11
N PRO A 84 -7.27 18.14 12.04
CA PRO A 84 -6.00 17.77 12.64
C PRO A 84 -6.17 17.46 14.13
N GLN A 85 -5.47 16.45 14.64
CA GLN A 85 -5.53 16.04 16.05
C GLN A 85 -4.19 16.31 16.76
N GLY A 86 -4.25 16.54 18.07
CA GLY A 86 -3.07 16.82 18.89
C GLY A 86 -2.31 18.04 18.40
N LEU A 87 -1.02 17.88 18.10
CA LEU A 87 -0.13 18.94 17.59
C LEU A 87 -0.22 19.14 16.07
N SER A 88 -1.05 18.37 15.38
CA SER A 88 -1.22 18.47 13.93
C SER A 88 -1.88 19.80 13.57
N THR A 89 -1.40 20.46 12.51
CA THR A 89 -1.99 21.69 11.97
C THR A 89 -2.19 21.57 10.46
N CYS A 90 -2.94 22.51 9.87
CA CYS A 90 -3.06 22.65 8.43
C CYS A 90 -2.30 23.87 7.94
N SER A 91 -1.70 23.75 6.76
CA SER A 91 -0.99 24.84 6.08
C SER A 91 -1.23 24.77 4.57
N THR A 92 -1.12 25.90 3.88
CA THR A 92 -1.04 25.93 2.42
C THR A 92 0.30 25.33 1.96
N MET A 93 0.45 25.05 0.66
CA MET A 93 1.75 24.59 0.13
C MET A 93 2.86 25.64 0.27
N ALA A 94 2.52 26.92 0.49
CA ALA A 94 3.48 27.98 0.78
C ALA A 94 3.88 28.05 2.27
N GLY A 95 3.34 27.16 3.11
CA GLY A 95 3.62 27.12 4.55
C GLY A 95 2.74 28.04 5.40
N GLU A 96 1.78 28.75 4.81
CA GLU A 96 0.89 29.64 5.55
C GLU A 96 -0.11 28.82 6.38
N PRO A 97 -0.29 29.11 7.69
CA PRO A 97 -1.20 28.36 8.53
C PRO A 97 -2.67 28.55 8.09
N VAL A 98 -3.42 27.45 8.05
CA VAL A 98 -4.86 27.44 7.75
C VAL A 98 -5.63 27.14 9.02
N ALA A 99 -6.32 28.15 9.57
CA ALA A 99 -7.15 27.98 10.74
C ALA A 99 -8.35 27.04 10.47
N PRO A 100 -8.87 26.31 11.48
CA PRO A 100 -9.97 25.36 11.27
C PRO A 100 -11.23 25.96 10.64
N ALA A 101 -11.59 27.19 11.00
CA ALA A 101 -12.74 27.89 10.39
C ALA A 101 -12.51 28.17 8.90
N SER A 102 -11.29 28.59 8.53
CA SER A 102 -10.89 28.84 7.15
C SER A 102 -10.86 27.55 6.34
N LEU A 103 -10.43 26.43 6.94
CA LEU A 103 -10.47 25.12 6.30
C LEU A 103 -11.90 24.69 5.95
N LYS A 104 -12.85 24.87 6.88
CA LYS A 104 -14.26 24.57 6.61
C LYS A 104 -14.80 25.41 5.45
N SER A 105 -14.47 26.71 5.43
CA SER A 105 -14.85 27.61 4.32
C SER A 105 -14.24 27.17 2.98
N LEU A 106 -12.95 26.81 2.98
CA LEU A 106 -12.26 26.27 1.79
C LEU A 106 -12.96 25.03 1.23
N LEU A 107 -13.33 24.07 2.10
CA LEU A 107 -14.02 22.85 1.69
C LEU A 107 -15.40 23.11 1.06
N THR A 108 -16.05 24.23 1.40
CA THR A 108 -17.33 24.65 0.81
C THR A 108 -17.20 25.52 -0.44
N ALA A 109 -15.98 25.97 -0.77
CA ALA A 109 -15.71 26.83 -1.91
C ALA A 109 -15.04 26.08 -3.07
N VAL A 110 -15.22 26.59 -4.29
CA VAL A 110 -14.38 26.19 -5.44
C VAL A 110 -13.07 26.98 -5.34
N SER A 111 -12.05 26.34 -4.79
CA SER A 111 -10.70 26.89 -4.67
C SER A 111 -9.69 25.95 -5.28
N ARG A 112 -8.62 26.48 -5.88
CA ARG A 112 -7.47 25.70 -6.35
C ARG A 112 -6.37 25.57 -5.29
N THR A 113 -6.56 26.13 -4.11
CA THR A 113 -5.60 26.06 -3.01
C THR A 113 -5.37 24.60 -2.61
N ARG A 114 -4.10 24.20 -2.56
CA ARG A 114 -3.69 22.92 -1.97
C ARG A 114 -3.37 23.15 -0.49
N VAL A 115 -3.89 22.27 0.36
CA VAL A 115 -3.70 22.33 1.81
C VAL A 115 -3.10 21.01 2.27
N ARG A 116 -2.12 21.09 3.18
CA ARG A 116 -1.51 19.96 3.85
C ARG A 116 -1.87 20.02 5.33
N CYS A 117 -2.42 18.94 5.86
CA CYS A 117 -2.83 18.81 7.26
C CYS A 117 -2.09 17.63 7.90
N GLY A 118 -1.52 17.83 9.10
CA GLY A 118 -0.85 16.76 9.84
C GLY A 118 0.67 16.74 9.76
N THR A 119 1.24 15.75 10.42
CA THR A 119 2.68 15.45 10.46
C THR A 119 2.84 13.94 10.22
N PRO A 120 4.05 13.45 9.87
CA PRO A 120 4.26 12.01 9.62
C PRO A 120 3.82 11.10 10.79
N GLU A 121 3.99 11.58 12.02
CA GLU A 121 3.59 10.88 13.26
C GLU A 121 2.23 11.32 13.80
N GLY A 122 1.62 12.32 13.19
CA GLY A 122 0.35 12.89 13.61
C GLY A 122 -0.85 12.10 13.12
N THR A 123 -2.03 12.57 13.53
CA THR A 123 -3.30 12.06 13.02
C THR A 123 -4.22 13.19 12.58
N VAL A 124 -5.03 12.88 11.57
CA VAL A 124 -6.03 13.78 11.00
C VAL A 124 -7.33 13.01 10.83
N LYS A 125 -8.44 13.60 11.27
CA LYS A 125 -9.76 13.03 11.09
C LYS A 125 -10.39 13.61 9.83
N VAL A 126 -10.78 12.76 8.88
CA VAL A 126 -11.48 13.13 7.64
C VAL A 126 -12.85 12.48 7.67
N ASN A 127 -13.93 13.27 7.58
CA ASN A 127 -15.32 12.80 7.59
C ASN A 127 -15.66 11.81 8.72
N GLY A 128 -15.03 11.96 9.88
CA GLY A 128 -15.28 11.09 11.02
C GLY A 128 -14.24 9.98 11.21
N ARG A 129 -13.45 9.65 10.19
CA ARG A 129 -12.45 8.57 10.22
C ARG A 129 -11.05 9.14 10.46
N THR A 130 -10.30 8.51 11.38
CA THR A 130 -8.95 8.94 11.74
C THR A 130 -7.91 8.27 10.85
N TYR A 131 -6.98 9.07 10.34
CA TYR A 131 -5.86 8.65 9.51
C TYR A 131 -4.54 9.08 10.17
N GLN A 132 -3.52 8.23 10.07
CA GLN A 132 -2.15 8.56 10.49
C GLN A 132 -1.38 9.20 9.33
N GLY A 133 -0.41 10.04 9.67
CA GLY A 133 0.41 10.74 8.69
C GLY A 133 -0.23 12.05 8.23
N ILE A 134 0.02 12.38 6.96
CA ILE A 134 -0.32 13.67 6.38
C ILE A 134 -1.53 13.52 5.45
N ILE A 135 -2.46 14.46 5.51
CA ILE A 135 -3.57 14.58 4.56
C ILE A 135 -3.32 15.77 3.64
N HIS A 136 -3.23 15.51 2.34
CA HIS A 136 -3.23 16.52 1.30
C HIS A 136 -4.64 16.73 0.77
N LEU A 137 -5.06 17.98 0.67
CA LEU A 137 -6.35 18.40 0.15
C LEU A 137 -6.14 19.24 -1.09
N PHE A 138 -6.89 18.95 -2.14
CA PHE A 138 -6.93 19.78 -3.35
C PHE A 138 -8.27 19.62 -4.06
N ASN A 139 -8.60 20.60 -4.90
CA ASN A 139 -9.82 20.60 -5.69
C ASN A 139 -9.48 21.03 -7.12
N ARG A 140 -9.90 20.21 -8.09
CA ARG A 140 -9.67 20.43 -9.54
C ARG A 140 -10.92 20.93 -10.27
N GLY A 141 -11.91 21.46 -9.54
CA GLY A 141 -13.19 21.94 -10.06
C GLY A 141 -14.33 20.92 -9.97
N GLN A 142 -14.06 19.69 -9.54
CA GLN A 142 -15.06 18.63 -9.35
C GLN A 142 -15.33 18.29 -7.87
N GLY A 143 -14.83 19.12 -6.96
CA GLY A 143 -14.90 18.90 -5.52
C GLY A 143 -13.53 18.57 -4.91
N TRP A 144 -13.51 18.57 -3.58
CA TRP A 144 -12.30 18.32 -2.81
C TRP A 144 -11.95 16.83 -2.77
N ILE A 145 -10.68 16.54 -3.01
CA ILE A 145 -10.07 15.22 -2.85
C ILE A 145 -9.13 15.30 -1.65
N ALA A 146 -9.20 14.29 -0.79
CA ALA A 146 -8.24 14.04 0.27
C ALA A 146 -7.32 12.88 -0.13
N VAL A 147 -6.01 13.06 0.04
CA VAL A 147 -4.99 12.03 -0.18
C VAL A 147 -4.20 11.87 1.10
N ASN A 148 -4.14 10.66 1.64
CA ASN A 148 -3.34 10.34 2.80
C ASN A 148 -1.95 9.88 2.38
N GLU A 149 -0.93 10.64 2.77
CA GLU A 149 0.47 10.25 2.70
C GLU A 149 0.88 9.54 4.00
N ILE A 150 1.31 8.29 3.88
CA ILE A 150 1.54 7.38 5.01
C ILE A 150 2.67 6.38 4.71
N ASN A 151 3.38 5.93 5.74
CA ASN A 151 4.35 4.82 5.61
C ASN A 151 3.68 3.52 5.17
N MET A 152 4.36 2.77 4.29
CA MET A 152 3.89 1.51 3.74
C MET A 152 3.45 0.53 4.84
N GLU A 153 4.24 0.34 5.90
CA GLU A 153 3.90 -0.63 6.95
C GLU A 153 2.66 -0.22 7.76
N ARG A 154 2.44 1.09 7.96
CA ARG A 154 1.21 1.59 8.60
C ARG A 154 0.00 1.41 7.68
N TYR A 155 0.17 1.62 6.38
CA TYR A 155 -0.85 1.33 5.36
C TYR A 155 -1.22 -0.16 5.37
N VAL A 156 -0.23 -1.05 5.28
CA VAL A 156 -0.42 -2.51 5.25
C VAL A 156 -1.18 -2.99 6.49
N SER A 157 -0.80 -2.53 7.69
CA SER A 157 -1.53 -2.90 8.91
C SER A 157 -3.00 -2.48 8.88
N SER A 158 -3.31 -1.30 8.31
CA SER A 158 -4.69 -0.84 8.14
C SER A 158 -5.47 -1.67 7.13
N VAL A 159 -4.85 -2.04 6.02
CA VAL A 159 -5.47 -2.91 4.99
C VAL A 159 -5.75 -4.28 5.56
N VAL A 160 -4.78 -4.93 6.21
CA VAL A 160 -4.96 -6.28 6.78
C VAL A 160 -6.16 -6.32 7.72
N GLY A 161 -6.34 -5.32 8.59
CA GLY A 161 -7.48 -5.28 9.51
C GLY A 161 -8.81 -4.83 8.89
N ALA A 162 -8.78 -4.22 7.72
CA ALA A 162 -9.99 -3.88 6.97
C ALA A 162 -10.47 -5.04 6.08
N GLU A 163 -9.53 -5.89 5.66
CA GLU A 163 -9.75 -7.04 4.77
C GLU A 163 -10.02 -8.34 5.54
N MET A 164 -9.37 -8.55 6.69
CA MET A 164 -9.47 -9.78 7.45
C MET A 164 -9.84 -9.51 8.92
N PRO A 165 -10.70 -10.36 9.53
CA PRO A 165 -10.95 -10.29 10.97
C PRO A 165 -9.66 -10.44 11.77
N SER A 166 -9.39 -9.51 12.69
CA SER A 166 -8.14 -9.52 13.46
C SER A 166 -7.97 -10.72 14.41
N ALA A 167 -9.05 -11.48 14.64
CA ALA A 167 -9.06 -12.71 15.43
C ALA A 167 -8.68 -13.96 14.62
N TRP A 168 -8.50 -13.83 13.30
CA TRP A 168 -8.03 -14.92 12.46
C TRP A 168 -6.58 -15.29 12.75
N ASN A 169 -6.17 -16.44 12.21
CA ASN A 169 -4.86 -17.01 12.48
C ASN A 169 -3.74 -16.05 12.02
N GLU A 170 -2.71 -15.90 12.85
CA GLU A 170 -1.59 -15.00 12.59
C GLU A 170 -0.92 -15.28 11.24
N GLU A 171 -0.77 -16.54 10.83
CA GLU A 171 -0.15 -16.92 9.56
C GLU A 171 -1.00 -16.48 8.35
N ALA A 172 -2.34 -16.47 8.50
CA ALA A 172 -3.23 -15.92 7.49
C ALA A 172 -3.11 -14.39 7.39
N LEU A 173 -3.03 -13.70 8.54
CA LEU A 173 -2.81 -12.25 8.58
C LEU A 173 -1.44 -11.86 7.99
N LYS A 174 -0.39 -12.66 8.23
CA LYS A 174 0.94 -12.48 7.63
C LYS A 174 0.91 -12.65 6.12
N ALA A 175 0.22 -13.68 5.60
CA ALA A 175 0.07 -13.88 4.16
C ALA A 175 -0.63 -12.68 3.51
N GLN A 176 -1.68 -12.16 4.14
CA GLN A 176 -2.36 -10.95 3.68
C GLN A 176 -1.47 -9.69 3.76
N ALA A 177 -0.62 -9.56 4.78
CA ALA A 177 0.30 -8.44 4.87
C ALA A 177 1.29 -8.40 3.70
N VAL A 178 1.88 -9.54 3.34
CA VAL A 178 2.77 -9.66 2.18
C VAL A 178 2.05 -9.34 0.86
N ALA A 179 0.84 -9.88 0.67
CA ALA A 179 0.04 -9.56 -0.51
C ALA A 179 -0.32 -8.06 -0.55
N ALA A 180 -0.81 -7.50 0.55
CA ALA A 180 -1.19 -6.09 0.59
C ALA A 180 0.00 -5.15 0.32
N ARG A 181 1.18 -5.48 0.84
CA ARG A 181 2.42 -4.72 0.59
C ARG A 181 2.84 -4.78 -0.89
N SER A 182 2.77 -5.96 -1.49
CA SER A 182 3.13 -6.15 -2.91
C SER A 182 2.24 -5.31 -3.82
N TYR A 183 0.92 -5.33 -3.57
CA TYR A 183 -0.05 -4.49 -4.28
C TYR A 183 0.25 -2.99 -4.11
N GLY A 184 0.46 -2.55 -2.86
CA GLY A 184 0.79 -1.15 -2.55
C GLY A 184 2.06 -0.68 -3.25
N LEU A 185 3.10 -1.52 -3.29
CA LEU A 185 4.37 -1.20 -3.93
C LEU A 185 4.26 -1.14 -5.46
N VAL A 186 3.48 -2.03 -6.10
CA VAL A 186 3.19 -1.94 -7.54
C VAL A 186 2.59 -0.57 -7.87
N HIS A 187 1.67 -0.08 -7.04
CA HIS A 187 1.02 1.23 -7.22
C HIS A 187 1.90 2.42 -6.80
N LEU A 188 2.93 2.18 -6.00
CA LEU A 188 3.98 3.17 -5.80
C LEU A 188 4.76 3.40 -7.10
N ILE A 189 5.12 2.31 -7.79
CA ILE A 189 5.88 2.32 -9.04
C ILE A 189 5.02 2.77 -10.24
N ARG A 190 3.77 2.32 -10.31
CA ARG A 190 2.81 2.63 -11.36
C ARG A 190 1.60 3.34 -10.77
N PRO A 191 1.72 4.64 -10.43
CA PRO A 191 0.68 5.35 -9.73
C PRO A 191 -0.56 5.59 -10.60
N ALA A 192 -1.72 5.57 -9.97
CA ALA A 192 -3.00 5.89 -10.59
C ALA A 192 -3.06 7.31 -11.18
N SER A 193 -2.31 8.24 -10.59
CA SER A 193 -2.18 9.62 -11.06
C SER A 193 -0.90 10.26 -10.55
N SER A 194 -0.61 11.49 -10.98
CA SER A 194 0.49 12.27 -10.43
C SER A 194 0.32 12.66 -8.95
N ASP A 195 -0.91 12.69 -8.43
CA ASP A 195 -1.23 13.17 -7.07
C ASP A 195 -1.35 12.03 -6.04
N TRP A 196 -1.65 10.80 -6.47
CA TRP A 196 -1.82 9.64 -5.59
C TRP A 196 -1.47 8.33 -6.28
N ASN A 197 -1.04 7.35 -5.48
CA ASN A 197 -0.63 6.03 -5.93
C ASN A 197 -1.83 5.11 -6.20
N LEU A 198 -2.78 5.05 -5.27
CA LEU A 198 -4.00 4.23 -5.36
C LEU A 198 -5.16 4.87 -4.57
N GLY A 199 -6.36 4.27 -4.61
CA GLY A 199 -7.52 4.68 -3.81
C GLY A 199 -7.84 3.72 -2.67
N ASP A 200 -8.82 4.08 -1.82
CA ASP A 200 -9.24 3.32 -0.63
C ASP A 200 -10.57 2.54 -0.78
N THR A 201 -11.07 2.40 -2.01
CA THR A 201 -12.27 1.62 -2.33
C THR A 201 -11.93 0.16 -2.67
N THR A 202 -12.92 -0.73 -2.69
CA THR A 202 -12.77 -2.16 -3.06
C THR A 202 -12.21 -2.41 -4.45
N ARG A 203 -12.25 -1.43 -5.36
CA ARG A 203 -11.51 -1.49 -6.66
C ARG A 203 -9.99 -1.64 -6.47
N TRP A 204 -9.48 -1.20 -5.33
CA TRP A 204 -8.07 -1.28 -4.98
C TRP A 204 -7.94 -2.27 -3.82
N GLN A 205 -7.91 -1.76 -2.59
CA GLN A 205 -7.88 -2.51 -1.34
C GLN A 205 -8.71 -1.75 -0.32
N ALA A 206 -9.36 -2.46 0.60
CA ALA A 206 -10.04 -1.82 1.72
C ALA A 206 -9.01 -1.13 2.62
N TYR A 207 -9.04 0.20 2.69
CA TYR A 207 -8.19 0.99 3.58
C TYR A 207 -9.06 1.83 4.52
N ALA A 208 -8.99 1.54 5.82
CA ALA A 208 -9.88 2.16 6.82
C ALA A 208 -9.19 3.05 7.84
N GLY A 209 -7.96 3.48 7.54
CA GLY A 209 -7.18 4.35 8.41
C GLY A 209 -6.85 3.66 9.74
N GLN A 210 -6.76 4.44 10.81
CA GLN A 210 -6.31 3.95 12.11
C GLN A 210 -7.28 2.94 12.75
N ALA A 211 -8.57 3.03 12.44
CA ALA A 211 -9.61 2.21 13.08
C ALA A 211 -9.48 0.70 12.80
N SER A 212 -8.94 0.31 11.65
CA SER A 212 -8.71 -1.09 11.30
C SER A 212 -7.35 -1.63 11.77
N SER A 213 -6.40 -0.76 12.17
CA SER A 213 -5.10 -1.21 12.67
C SER A 213 -5.20 -1.68 14.12
N THR A 214 -5.28 -3.00 14.32
CA THR A 214 -5.24 -3.65 15.64
C THR A 214 -3.83 -4.09 16.02
N ALA A 215 -3.62 -4.49 17.28
CA ALA A 215 -2.34 -5.04 17.73
C ALA A 215 -1.92 -6.29 16.92
N GLN A 216 -2.87 -7.15 16.57
CA GLN A 216 -2.65 -8.38 15.80
C GLN A 216 -2.23 -8.05 14.36
N THR A 217 -2.92 -7.10 13.72
CA THR A 217 -2.57 -6.69 12.34
C THR A 217 -1.19 -6.03 12.29
N ARG A 218 -0.84 -5.20 13.28
CA ARG A 218 0.50 -4.62 13.41
C ARG A 218 1.55 -5.70 13.63
N LYS A 219 1.28 -6.68 14.50
CA LYS A 219 2.20 -7.81 14.74
C LYS A 219 2.46 -8.60 13.45
N ALA A 220 1.42 -8.96 12.71
CA ALA A 220 1.55 -9.70 11.45
C ALA A 220 2.29 -8.88 10.36
N THR A 221 1.99 -7.59 10.29
CA THR A 221 2.65 -6.66 9.36
C THR A 221 4.13 -6.54 9.67
N GLU A 222 4.49 -6.30 10.94
CA GLU A 222 5.87 -6.17 11.39
C GLU A 222 6.65 -7.49 11.23
N ALA A 223 6.04 -8.63 11.55
CA ALA A 223 6.67 -9.95 11.35
C ALA A 223 6.95 -10.27 9.87
N THR A 224 6.34 -9.54 8.94
CA THR A 224 6.56 -9.67 7.49
C THR A 224 7.08 -8.38 6.88
N ARG A 225 7.63 -7.46 7.69
CA ARG A 225 8.08 -6.13 7.27
C ARG A 225 8.95 -6.23 6.02
N GLY A 226 8.64 -5.43 4.99
CA GLY A 226 9.39 -5.41 3.73
C GLY A 226 9.32 -6.67 2.86
N LEU A 227 8.62 -7.74 3.26
CA LEU A 227 8.43 -8.92 2.42
C LEU A 227 7.34 -8.69 1.37
N VAL A 228 7.64 -9.03 0.13
CA VAL A 228 6.77 -8.91 -1.04
C VAL A 228 6.84 -10.16 -1.92
N LEU A 229 5.86 -10.32 -2.80
CA LEU A 229 5.83 -11.37 -3.83
C LEU A 229 6.61 -10.90 -5.06
N SER A 230 7.53 -11.74 -5.52
CA SER A 230 8.35 -11.51 -6.72
C SER A 230 8.25 -12.69 -7.69
N HIS A 231 8.33 -12.44 -8.99
CA HIS A 231 8.39 -13.48 -10.01
C HIS A 231 9.44 -13.10 -11.05
N GLN A 232 10.43 -13.96 -11.26
CA GLN A 232 11.55 -13.72 -12.19
C GLN A 232 12.26 -12.37 -11.97
N GLY A 233 12.41 -11.97 -10.71
CA GLY A 233 13.01 -10.68 -10.34
C GLY A 233 12.06 -9.48 -10.43
N GLY A 234 10.90 -9.61 -11.07
CA GLY A 234 9.88 -8.57 -11.08
C GLY A 234 8.99 -8.60 -9.83
N LEU A 235 8.42 -7.46 -9.45
CA LEU A 235 7.38 -7.37 -8.41
C LEU A 235 6.04 -7.89 -8.95
N VAL A 236 5.35 -8.71 -8.18
CA VAL A 236 4.04 -9.27 -8.55
C VAL A 236 2.93 -8.41 -7.97
N GLU A 237 2.00 -7.98 -8.82
CA GLU A 237 0.72 -7.43 -8.35
C GLU A 237 -0.13 -8.56 -7.79
N SER A 238 -0.28 -8.61 -6.48
CA SER A 238 -0.95 -9.71 -5.80
C SER A 238 -2.42 -9.39 -5.56
N LEU A 239 -3.29 -10.01 -6.35
CA LEU A 239 -4.73 -9.95 -6.18
C LEU A 239 -5.20 -10.90 -5.07
N TYR A 240 -6.29 -10.55 -4.39
CA TYR A 240 -6.92 -11.44 -3.42
C TYR A 240 -8.42 -11.15 -3.34
N ALA A 241 -9.20 -12.11 -2.87
CA ALA A 241 -10.64 -11.97 -2.68
C ALA A 241 -11.14 -12.75 -1.46
N ALA A 242 -12.36 -12.45 -1.01
CA ALA A 242 -12.93 -13.04 0.21
C ALA A 242 -13.02 -14.57 0.14
N THR A 243 -13.44 -15.13 -1.00
CA THR A 243 -13.64 -16.58 -1.18
C THR A 243 -13.02 -17.06 -2.50
N GLN A 244 -12.79 -18.38 -2.60
CA GLN A 244 -12.25 -18.97 -3.84
C GLN A 244 -13.21 -18.78 -5.02
N ALA A 245 -14.52 -18.84 -4.79
CA ALA A 245 -15.50 -18.60 -5.85
C ALA A 245 -15.34 -17.21 -6.49
N ILE A 246 -15.08 -16.17 -5.68
CA ILE A 246 -14.83 -14.81 -6.20
C ILE A 246 -13.49 -14.75 -6.94
N VAL A 247 -12.47 -15.47 -6.45
CA VAL A 247 -11.19 -15.58 -7.17
C VAL A 247 -11.40 -16.19 -8.56
N ASP A 248 -12.11 -17.31 -8.64
CA ASP A 248 -12.33 -18.03 -9.90
C ASP A 248 -13.21 -17.22 -10.87
N GLU A 249 -14.20 -16.49 -10.35
CA GLU A 249 -15.09 -15.64 -11.15
C GLU A 249 -14.42 -14.35 -11.63
N ALA A 250 -13.75 -13.63 -10.73
CA ALA A 250 -13.26 -12.27 -10.99
C ALA A 250 -11.80 -12.23 -11.45
N HIS A 251 -10.96 -13.17 -11.00
CA HIS A 251 -9.50 -13.10 -11.16
C HIS A 251 -8.90 -14.24 -11.98
N SER A 252 -9.69 -15.25 -12.40
CA SER A 252 -9.18 -16.41 -13.15
C SER A 252 -8.38 -16.05 -14.42
N HIS A 253 -8.67 -14.89 -15.02
CA HIS A 253 -7.96 -14.37 -16.20
C HIS A 253 -6.86 -13.34 -15.88
N LEU A 254 -6.76 -12.91 -14.61
CA LEU A 254 -5.83 -11.87 -14.15
C LEU A 254 -4.54 -12.45 -13.53
N GLY A 255 -4.46 -13.79 -13.41
CA GLY A 255 -3.31 -14.50 -12.86
C GLY A 255 -3.56 -15.03 -11.46
N ALA A 256 -2.52 -15.07 -10.64
CA ALA A 256 -2.58 -15.63 -9.30
C ALA A 256 -3.34 -14.73 -8.32
N SER A 257 -4.22 -15.32 -7.51
CA SER A 257 -5.00 -14.60 -6.49
C SER A 257 -5.27 -15.45 -5.26
N MET A 258 -5.18 -14.83 -4.08
CA MET A 258 -5.41 -15.52 -2.81
C MET A 258 -6.87 -15.44 -2.33
N SER A 259 -7.42 -16.57 -1.90
CA SER A 259 -8.69 -16.62 -1.15
C SER A 259 -8.43 -16.36 0.34
N GLN A 260 -9.04 -15.34 0.92
CA GLN A 260 -8.86 -14.97 2.33
C GLN A 260 -9.37 -16.07 3.28
N HIS A 261 -10.58 -16.60 3.06
CA HIS A 261 -11.10 -17.73 3.84
C HIS A 261 -10.27 -19.00 3.64
N GLY A 262 -9.76 -19.21 2.42
CA GLY A 262 -8.89 -20.33 2.11
C GLY A 262 -7.54 -20.21 2.84
N ALA A 263 -6.93 -19.03 2.88
CA ALA A 263 -5.73 -18.74 3.66
C ALA A 263 -5.95 -19.01 5.15
N GLN A 264 -7.09 -18.57 5.71
CA GLN A 264 -7.46 -18.88 7.09
C GLN A 264 -7.58 -20.39 7.35
N LYS A 265 -8.22 -21.13 6.45
CA LYS A 265 -8.36 -22.59 6.58
C LYS A 265 -7.00 -23.30 6.54
N LEU A 266 -6.12 -22.91 5.62
CA LEU A 266 -4.77 -23.46 5.53
C LEU A 266 -3.95 -23.16 6.79
N ALA A 267 -4.05 -21.93 7.31
CA ALA A 267 -3.39 -21.56 8.56
C ALA A 267 -3.92 -22.37 9.77
N GLN A 268 -5.22 -22.65 9.83
CA GLN A 268 -5.82 -23.54 10.83
C GLN A 268 -5.36 -25.00 10.70
N GLN A 269 -4.91 -25.42 9.52
CA GLN A 269 -4.29 -26.72 9.26
C GLN A 269 -2.79 -26.74 9.60
N GLY A 270 -2.23 -25.64 10.12
CA GLY A 270 -0.84 -25.54 10.55
C GLY A 270 0.12 -25.05 9.48
N LEU A 271 -0.36 -24.61 8.31
CA LEU A 271 0.51 -24.03 7.28
C LEU A 271 0.98 -22.64 7.71
N THR A 272 2.25 -22.36 7.43
CA THR A 272 2.86 -21.04 7.62
C THR A 272 2.49 -20.09 6.48
N TYR A 273 2.65 -18.78 6.70
CA TYR A 273 2.27 -17.76 5.71
C TYR A 273 2.98 -17.94 4.36
N ASN A 274 4.24 -18.36 4.35
CA ASN A 274 5.01 -18.62 3.13
C ASN A 274 4.46 -19.84 2.38
N GLN A 275 4.02 -20.89 3.07
CA GLN A 275 3.38 -22.05 2.44
C GLN A 275 1.98 -21.71 1.91
N ILE A 276 1.24 -20.85 2.62
CA ILE A 276 -0.04 -20.32 2.15
C ILE A 276 0.16 -19.52 0.87
N LEU A 277 1.15 -18.62 0.83
CA LEU A 277 1.44 -17.80 -0.35
C LEU A 277 1.88 -18.65 -1.55
N ASP A 278 2.76 -19.64 -1.35
CA ASP A 278 3.20 -20.57 -2.41
C ASP A 278 2.00 -21.31 -3.06
N ARG A 279 0.99 -21.65 -2.25
CA ARG A 279 -0.24 -22.30 -2.73
C ARG A 279 -1.04 -21.43 -3.70
N TYR A 280 -1.13 -20.13 -3.45
CA TYR A 280 -1.97 -19.20 -4.22
C TYR A 280 -1.21 -18.49 -5.34
N TYR A 281 0.08 -18.25 -5.15
CA TYR A 281 0.93 -17.52 -6.09
C TYR A 281 2.01 -18.44 -6.65
N ASN A 282 1.58 -19.54 -7.29
CA ASN A 282 2.48 -20.53 -7.85
C ASN A 282 3.50 -19.89 -8.80
N GLY A 283 4.79 -20.15 -8.55
CA GLY A 283 5.91 -19.60 -9.30
C GLY A 283 6.40 -18.24 -8.79
N ALA A 284 5.67 -17.54 -7.92
CA ALA A 284 6.20 -16.40 -7.20
C ALA A 284 7.14 -16.88 -6.07
N THR A 285 8.02 -16.00 -5.60
CA THR A 285 8.89 -16.19 -4.45
C THR A 285 8.77 -15.01 -3.51
N LEU A 286 9.17 -15.17 -2.25
CA LEU A 286 9.29 -14.03 -1.35
C LEU A 286 10.58 -13.26 -1.65
N ALA A 287 10.48 -11.95 -1.78
CA ALA A 287 11.59 -11.03 -1.84
C ALA A 287 11.47 -9.98 -0.73
N ARG A 288 12.57 -9.33 -0.37
CA ARG A 288 12.60 -8.25 0.63
C ARG A 288 13.05 -6.95 -0.02
N ILE A 289 12.27 -5.89 0.21
CA ILE A 289 12.60 -4.53 -0.20
C ILE A 289 13.80 -4.05 0.63
N ARG A 290 14.91 -3.69 -0.02
CA ARG A 290 16.12 -3.14 0.61
C ARG A 290 16.55 -1.85 -0.07
N ARG A 291 17.26 -1.00 0.66
CA ARG A 291 17.96 0.16 0.11
C ARG A 291 19.32 -0.32 -0.35
N ASP A 292 19.63 -0.11 -1.63
CA ASP A 292 21.01 -0.29 -2.08
C ASP A 292 21.91 0.71 -1.34
N GLY A 293 23.05 0.20 -0.88
CA GLY A 293 24.10 0.98 -0.21
C GLY A 293 24.97 1.74 -1.20
#